data_AF-V5GNA9-F1
#
_entry.id   AF-V5GNA9-F1
#
_cell.length_a   1.000
_cell.length_b   1.000
_cell.length_c   1.000
_cell.angle_alpha   90.00
_cell.angle_beta   90.00
_cell.angle_gamma   90.00
#
_symmetry.space_group_name_H-M   'P 1'
#
loop_
_entity.id
_entity.type
_entity.pdbx_description
1 polymer ?
#
loop_
_entity_poly.entity_id
_entity_poly.type
_entity_poly.pdbx_seq_one_letter_code
_entity_poly.pdbx_strand_id
1 'polypeptide(L)'
;MHDADFTCALFRFLQLLCEGHNLEFQNYLRTQAGNTTTVNVVISTVDYLLRLQESVMDFYWHYSSKEVIDQPGKDNFCRAITVAKQVFNTLTEFIQGPCSLNQQALAHSRLWDAVGGFLFLFAHMQDKLSKNSSQLDLLKELLELQQEMIIMMLSMLEGNVMNGTIGKQMVDTLVESASNVEMILRFFDMFLKLKELTSSSSFQEIDSNNSGWITPKDFQKAMEQQKIYNPDEIAFLMSCCEPNIDDLIDYREFTERFHNPAKDIGFNVAVLLTNLSEHMPNDPRLHRFLETASSVLNYFEPFLGRIEIMGGSKRIERVYFEIKESTIDQWEKPQIKESKRAFFYSIVTEGGDKEKLEAFVNFCEDAIFEMQHASSISNEDTEEPPAKAEPYTFLGAEESRPPGPMEPLKQGFWLLRDAIGA
;
A
#
# COMPACT_ATOMS: atom_id res chain seq x y z
N MET A 1 -17.60 -3.80 19.46
CA MET A 1 -17.26 -2.41 19.84
C MET A 1 -18.46 -1.51 19.62
N HIS A 2 -19.23 -1.17 20.66
CA HIS A 2 -20.37 -0.24 20.52
C HIS A 2 -19.91 1.20 20.23
N ASP A 3 -18.72 1.59 20.70
CA ASP A 3 -18.20 2.96 20.58
C ASP A 3 -17.25 3.15 19.39
N ALA A 4 -17.31 2.28 18.36
CA ALA A 4 -16.41 2.35 17.22
C ALA A 4 -16.50 3.71 16.51
N ASP A 5 -17.72 4.18 16.22
CA ASP A 5 -17.95 5.46 15.54
C ASP A 5 -17.44 6.65 16.35
N PHE A 6 -17.70 6.65 17.67
CA PHE A 6 -17.21 7.70 18.56
C PHE A 6 -15.68 7.71 18.65
N THR A 7 -15.07 6.51 18.77
CA THR A 7 -13.62 6.36 18.82
C THR A 7 -12.97 6.84 17.52
N CYS A 8 -13.52 6.46 16.37
CA CYS A 8 -13.05 6.96 15.08
C CYS A 8 -13.19 8.48 14.99
N ALA A 9 -14.31 9.05 15.40
CA ALA A 9 -14.51 10.50 15.41
C ALA A 9 -13.51 11.23 16.33
N LEU A 10 -13.19 10.65 17.49
CA LEU A 10 -12.20 11.19 18.42
C LEU A 10 -10.80 11.24 17.79
N PHE A 11 -10.33 10.13 17.25
CA PHE A 11 -9.01 10.08 16.61
C PHE A 11 -8.98 10.90 15.32
N ARG A 12 -10.07 10.93 14.55
CA ARG A 12 -10.20 11.82 13.39
C ARG A 12 -10.09 13.28 13.80
N PHE A 13 -10.74 13.68 14.89
CA PHE A 13 -10.58 15.03 15.43
C PHE A 13 -9.12 15.34 15.78
N LEU A 14 -8.43 14.43 16.49
CA LEU A 14 -7.01 14.61 16.82
C LEU A 14 -6.12 14.68 15.57
N GLN A 15 -6.41 13.87 14.56
CA GLN A 15 -5.73 13.89 13.26
C GLN A 15 -5.84 15.27 12.61
N LEU A 16 -7.08 15.79 12.48
CA LEU A 16 -7.37 17.07 11.84
C LEU A 16 -6.71 18.28 12.54
N LEU A 17 -6.37 18.17 13.82
CA LEU A 17 -5.66 19.23 14.53
C LEU A 17 -4.17 19.34 14.14
N CYS A 18 -3.59 18.25 13.63
CA CYS A 18 -2.20 18.17 13.21
C CYS A 18 -2.04 18.21 11.68
N GLU A 19 -3.13 17.97 10.92
CA GLU A 19 -3.16 18.03 9.46
C GLU A 19 -2.59 19.36 8.94
N GLY A 20 -1.81 19.29 7.85
CA GLY A 20 -1.08 20.45 7.33
C GLY A 20 0.23 20.74 8.07
N HIS A 21 0.78 19.76 8.78
CA HIS A 21 2.10 19.82 9.43
C HIS A 21 2.22 20.95 10.47
N ASN A 22 1.19 21.10 11.32
CA ASN A 22 1.16 22.12 12.35
C ASN A 22 2.09 21.75 13.52
N LEU A 23 3.38 22.10 13.38
CA LEU A 23 4.43 21.74 14.32
C LEU A 23 4.17 22.26 15.74
N GLU A 24 3.58 23.45 15.90
CA GLU A 24 3.24 23.98 17.22
C GLU A 24 2.20 23.11 17.92
N PHE A 25 1.14 22.74 17.20
CA PHE A 25 0.07 21.93 17.76
C PHE A 25 0.51 20.47 17.99
N GLN A 26 1.28 19.90 17.07
CA GLN A 26 1.91 18.58 17.23
C GLN A 26 2.76 18.51 18.51
N ASN A 27 3.56 19.54 18.78
CA ASN A 27 4.34 19.63 20.02
C ASN A 27 3.46 19.87 21.25
N TYR A 28 2.40 20.66 21.11
CA TYR A 28 1.45 20.92 22.18
C TYR A 28 0.72 19.66 22.62
N LEU A 29 0.36 18.73 21.71
CA LEU A 29 -0.23 17.43 22.08
C LEU A 29 0.71 16.54 22.91
N ARG A 30 2.02 16.69 22.74
CA ARG A 30 3.03 15.97 23.54
C ARG A 30 3.31 16.65 24.88
N THR A 31 3.40 17.98 24.89
CA THR A 31 3.78 18.76 26.09
C THR A 31 3.09 20.12 26.12
N GLN A 32 2.29 20.36 27.16
CA GLN A 32 1.54 21.62 27.33
C GLN A 32 2.28 22.56 28.29
N ALA A 33 3.35 23.19 27.79
CA ALA A 33 4.14 24.15 28.56
C ALA A 33 3.25 25.31 29.05
N GLY A 34 3.28 25.59 30.35
CA GLY A 34 2.44 26.61 30.99
C GLY A 34 1.26 26.06 31.80
N ASN A 35 0.89 24.78 31.60
CA ASN A 35 -0.07 24.09 32.46
C ASN A 35 0.62 23.49 33.70
N THR A 36 -0.13 23.32 34.79
CA THR A 36 0.35 22.66 36.01
C THR A 36 0.62 21.17 35.81
N THR A 37 -0.08 20.54 34.88
CA THR A 37 0.03 19.11 34.54
C THR A 37 0.12 18.96 33.03
N THR A 38 0.99 18.07 32.58
CA THR A 38 1.14 17.71 31.17
C THR A 38 0.53 16.33 30.93
N VAL A 39 -0.26 16.20 29.87
CA VAL A 39 -0.78 14.93 29.36
C VAL A 39 -0.18 14.68 27.98
N ASN A 40 0.56 13.59 27.84
CA ASN A 40 1.19 13.23 26.58
C ASN A 40 0.22 12.41 25.72
N VAL A 41 -0.57 13.10 24.89
CA VAL A 41 -1.62 12.48 24.05
C VAL A 41 -1.01 11.55 22.99
N VAL A 42 0.21 11.85 22.53
CA VAL A 42 0.95 11.02 21.56
C VAL A 42 1.20 9.62 22.14
N ILE A 43 1.72 9.54 23.37
CA ILE A 43 1.98 8.25 24.04
C ILE A 43 0.67 7.54 24.42
N SER A 44 -0.34 8.28 24.91
CA SER A 44 -1.64 7.67 25.22
C SER A 44 -2.32 7.07 23.98
N THR A 45 -2.08 7.62 22.79
CA THR A 45 -2.57 7.07 21.52
C THR A 45 -1.88 5.73 21.21
N VAL A 46 -0.58 5.61 21.47
CA VAL A 46 0.16 4.33 21.36
C VAL A 46 -0.37 3.30 22.36
N ASP A 47 -0.62 3.70 23.61
CA ASP A 47 -1.18 2.80 24.62
C ASP A 47 -2.57 2.27 24.21
N TYR A 48 -3.39 3.11 23.56
CA TYR A 48 -4.67 2.69 22.98
C TYR A 48 -4.45 1.69 21.84
N LEU A 49 -3.54 1.98 20.91
CA LEU A 49 -3.21 1.11 19.78
C LEU A 49 -2.78 -0.28 20.26
N LEU A 50 -1.93 -0.34 21.29
CA LEU A 50 -1.46 -1.59 21.86
C LEU A 50 -2.62 -2.41 22.46
N ARG A 51 -3.53 -1.80 23.22
CA ARG A 51 -4.70 -2.50 23.77
C ARG A 51 -5.64 -2.99 22.67
N LEU A 52 -5.80 -2.20 21.60
CA LEU A 52 -6.57 -2.61 20.43
C LEU A 52 -5.91 -3.82 19.75
N GLN A 53 -4.59 -3.78 19.58
CA GLN A 53 -3.81 -4.88 19.01
C GLN A 53 -3.95 -6.16 19.84
N GLU A 54 -3.83 -6.09 21.17
CA GLU A 54 -4.04 -7.23 22.08
C GLU A 54 -5.46 -7.81 21.91
N SER A 55 -6.49 -6.97 21.82
CA SER A 55 -7.87 -7.43 21.57
C SER A 55 -8.04 -8.10 20.20
N VAL A 56 -7.35 -7.60 19.16
CA VAL A 56 -7.38 -8.22 17.82
C VAL A 56 -6.61 -9.55 17.83
N MET A 57 -5.54 -9.65 18.61
CA MET A 57 -4.81 -10.90 18.81
C MET A 57 -5.68 -11.97 19.47
N ASP A 58 -6.46 -11.62 20.50
CA ASP A 58 -7.41 -12.54 21.12
C ASP A 58 -8.49 -13.01 20.13
N PHE A 59 -8.96 -12.12 19.26
CA PHE A 59 -9.87 -12.48 18.17
C PHE A 59 -9.22 -13.49 17.22
N TYR A 60 -7.96 -13.26 16.80
CA TYR A 60 -7.22 -14.21 15.98
C TYR A 60 -7.18 -15.59 16.65
N TRP A 61 -6.79 -15.68 17.91
CA TRP A 61 -6.71 -16.96 18.62
C TRP A 61 -8.06 -17.67 18.74
N HIS A 62 -9.14 -16.93 18.99
CA HIS A 62 -10.49 -17.49 19.04
C HIS A 62 -10.91 -18.13 17.71
N TYR A 63 -10.54 -17.51 16.59
CA TYR A 63 -10.86 -18.03 15.27
C TYR A 63 -9.78 -18.96 14.69
N SER A 64 -8.58 -19.02 15.27
CA SER A 64 -7.42 -19.75 14.72
C SER A 64 -7.74 -21.18 14.28
N SER A 65 -8.48 -21.94 15.09
CA SER A 65 -8.88 -23.33 14.85
C SER A 65 -10.11 -23.50 13.95
N LYS A 66 -10.85 -22.43 13.68
CA LYS A 66 -12.04 -22.44 12.81
C LYS A 66 -11.63 -22.15 11.37
N GLU A 67 -12.14 -22.91 10.42
CA GLU A 67 -11.84 -22.69 9.00
C GLU A 67 -12.41 -21.36 8.49
N VAL A 68 -13.65 -21.04 8.89
CA VAL A 68 -14.37 -19.83 8.45
C VAL A 68 -14.74 -18.95 9.65
N ILE A 69 -14.58 -17.63 9.47
CA ILE A 69 -15.10 -16.63 10.39
C ILE A 69 -16.59 -16.43 10.10
N ASP A 70 -17.44 -16.56 11.11
CA ASP A 70 -18.88 -16.34 11.01
C ASP A 70 -19.21 -14.86 10.80
N GLN A 71 -20.40 -14.56 10.27
CA GLN A 71 -20.79 -13.19 9.92
C GLN A 71 -20.63 -12.18 11.08
N PRO A 72 -21.08 -12.48 12.33
CA PRO A 72 -20.84 -11.59 13.46
C PRO A 72 -19.35 -11.37 13.76
N GLY A 73 -18.52 -12.38 13.54
CA GLY A 73 -17.06 -12.28 13.64
C GLY A 73 -16.48 -11.33 12.61
N LYS A 74 -16.90 -11.47 11.34
CA LYS A 74 -16.48 -10.57 10.24
C LYS A 74 -16.84 -9.11 10.55
N ASP A 75 -18.10 -8.85 10.93
CA ASP A 75 -18.57 -7.49 11.22
C ASP A 75 -17.80 -6.84 12.37
N ASN A 76 -17.53 -7.59 13.44
CA ASN A 76 -16.78 -7.08 14.60
C ASN A 76 -15.31 -6.82 14.24
N PHE A 77 -14.70 -7.69 13.44
CA PHE A 77 -13.32 -7.55 13.05
C PHE A 77 -13.12 -6.38 12.07
N CYS A 78 -14.01 -6.19 11.09
CA CYS A 78 -14.01 -5.01 10.22
C CYS A 78 -14.10 -3.70 11.03
N ARG A 79 -14.93 -3.66 12.08
CA ARG A 79 -15.00 -2.49 12.97
C ARG A 79 -13.68 -2.25 13.71
N ALA A 80 -13.05 -3.30 14.21
CA ALA A 80 -11.75 -3.18 14.88
C ALA A 80 -10.65 -2.71 13.92
N ILE A 81 -10.62 -3.25 12.70
CA ILE A 81 -9.72 -2.82 11.63
C ILE A 81 -9.93 -1.33 11.30
N THR A 82 -11.18 -0.89 11.16
CA THR A 82 -11.51 0.52 10.87
C THR A 82 -10.96 1.45 11.95
N VAL A 83 -11.12 1.09 13.23
CA VAL A 83 -10.57 1.87 14.34
C VAL A 83 -9.03 1.87 14.29
N ALA A 84 -8.40 0.72 14.03
CA ALA A 84 -6.95 0.63 13.92
C ALA A 84 -6.39 1.49 12.77
N LYS A 85 -7.03 1.48 11.59
CA LYS A 85 -6.70 2.35 10.45
C LYS A 85 -6.71 3.82 10.88
N GLN A 86 -7.78 4.26 11.52
CA GLN A 86 -7.89 5.65 11.99
C GLN A 86 -6.80 6.01 13.01
N VAL A 87 -6.41 5.08 13.90
CA VAL A 87 -5.33 5.31 14.87
C VAL A 87 -3.97 5.43 14.16
N PHE A 88 -3.66 4.57 13.20
CA PHE A 88 -2.42 4.68 12.39
C PHE A 88 -2.37 6.00 11.60
N ASN A 89 -3.50 6.42 11.01
CA ASN A 89 -3.58 7.69 10.27
C ASN A 89 -3.37 8.89 11.20
N THR A 90 -3.86 8.80 12.44
CA THR A 90 -3.65 9.84 13.46
C THR A 90 -2.18 9.90 13.90
N LEU A 91 -1.56 8.74 14.16
CA LEU A 91 -0.14 8.66 14.52
C LEU A 91 0.77 9.20 13.40
N THR A 92 0.38 8.96 12.14
CA THR A 92 1.06 9.49 10.96
C THR A 92 1.05 11.03 10.96
N GLU A 93 -0.11 11.66 11.14
CA GLU A 93 -0.20 13.14 11.21
C GLU A 93 0.51 13.74 12.44
N PHE A 94 0.71 12.97 13.51
CA PHE A 94 1.49 13.44 14.66
C PHE A 94 2.98 13.59 14.36
N ILE A 95 3.51 12.94 13.31
CA ILE A 95 4.94 12.90 13.01
C ILE A 95 5.33 13.48 11.66
N GLN A 96 4.43 13.50 10.67
CA GLN A 96 4.71 14.05 9.33
C GLN A 96 4.99 15.54 9.35
N GLY A 97 5.77 16.02 8.37
CA GLY A 97 6.31 17.38 8.37
C GLY A 97 7.34 17.52 9.49
N PRO A 98 8.46 16.82 9.34
CA PRO A 98 9.05 15.94 10.34
C PRO A 98 9.05 16.54 11.74
N CYS A 99 8.21 15.97 12.63
CA CYS A 99 8.17 16.34 14.04
C CYS A 99 9.12 15.46 14.86
N SER A 100 10.41 15.78 14.82
CA SER A 100 11.49 14.98 15.45
C SER A 100 11.23 14.61 16.92
N LEU A 101 10.63 15.51 17.70
CA LEU A 101 10.36 15.25 19.11
C LEU A 101 9.19 14.27 19.32
N ASN A 102 8.18 14.25 18.43
CA ASN A 102 7.14 13.22 18.45
C ASN A 102 7.69 11.88 17.96
N GLN A 103 8.51 11.88 16.90
CA GLN A 103 9.18 10.67 16.42
C GLN A 103 10.04 10.03 17.53
N GLN A 104 10.83 10.81 18.27
CA GLN A 104 11.62 10.29 19.40
C GLN A 104 10.73 9.78 20.55
N ALA A 105 9.64 10.48 20.86
CA ALA A 105 8.69 10.02 21.88
C ALA A 105 8.09 8.65 21.50
N LEU A 106 7.67 8.47 20.24
CA LEU A 106 7.17 7.20 19.73
C LEU A 106 8.25 6.11 19.73
N ALA A 107 9.49 6.45 19.33
CA ALA A 107 10.61 5.52 19.29
C ALA A 107 10.96 4.93 20.67
N HIS A 108 10.76 5.71 21.74
CA HIS A 108 10.99 5.29 23.12
C HIS A 108 9.72 4.77 23.83
N SER A 109 8.62 4.60 23.09
CA SER A 109 7.35 4.09 23.59
C SER A 109 7.19 2.59 23.29
N ARG A 110 6.02 2.04 23.62
CA ARG A 110 5.63 0.66 23.32
C ARG A 110 5.05 0.48 21.91
N LEU A 111 5.28 1.42 21.01
CA LEU A 111 4.82 1.35 19.62
C LEU A 111 5.34 0.08 18.93
N TRP A 112 6.60 -0.27 19.18
CA TRP A 112 7.25 -1.44 18.57
C TRP A 112 6.63 -2.76 19.01
N ASP A 113 6.14 -2.86 20.26
CA ASP A 113 5.37 -4.01 20.74
C ASP A 113 4.10 -4.19 19.89
N ALA A 114 3.37 -3.09 19.65
CA ALA A 114 2.15 -3.11 18.85
C ALA A 114 2.44 -3.45 17.37
N VAL A 115 3.49 -2.85 16.78
CA VAL A 115 3.91 -3.14 15.40
C VAL A 115 4.28 -4.61 15.23
N GLY A 116 5.06 -5.19 16.15
CA GLY A 116 5.38 -6.62 16.13
C GLY A 116 4.13 -7.51 16.20
N GLY A 117 3.17 -7.14 17.07
CA GLY A 117 1.88 -7.83 17.17
C GLY A 117 1.04 -7.76 15.89
N PHE A 118 1.01 -6.60 15.21
CA PHE A 118 0.34 -6.46 13.92
C PHE A 118 1.03 -7.23 12.79
N LEU A 119 2.37 -7.26 12.75
CA LEU A 119 3.13 -8.08 11.78
C LEU A 119 2.75 -9.56 11.89
N PHE A 120 2.62 -10.08 13.12
CA PHE A 120 2.11 -11.44 13.34
C PHE A 120 0.68 -11.61 12.81
N LEU A 121 -0.22 -10.68 13.15
CA LEU A 121 -1.62 -10.74 12.70
C LEU A 121 -1.72 -10.71 11.17
N PHE A 122 -0.96 -9.86 10.50
CA PHE A 122 -0.93 -9.77 9.05
C PHE A 122 -0.44 -11.06 8.41
N ALA A 123 0.70 -11.60 8.86
CA ALA A 123 1.26 -12.83 8.30
C ALA A 123 0.29 -14.01 8.36
N HIS A 124 -0.36 -14.22 9.51
CA HIS A 124 -1.21 -15.39 9.71
C HIS A 124 -2.65 -15.19 9.22
N MET A 125 -3.22 -13.99 9.33
CA MET A 125 -4.55 -13.74 8.78
C MET A 125 -4.55 -13.65 7.26
N GLN A 126 -3.48 -13.15 6.63
CA GLN A 126 -3.39 -13.16 5.17
C GLN A 126 -3.42 -14.58 4.60
N ASP A 127 -2.59 -15.47 5.13
CA ASP A 127 -2.57 -16.89 4.74
C ASP A 127 -3.93 -17.58 4.95
N LYS A 128 -4.64 -17.22 6.02
CA LYS A 128 -5.94 -17.81 6.33
C LYS A 128 -7.07 -17.25 5.46
N LEU A 129 -7.18 -15.93 5.35
CA LEU A 129 -8.31 -15.27 4.69
C LEU A 129 -8.24 -15.39 3.16
N SER A 130 -7.04 -15.60 2.58
CA SER A 130 -6.86 -15.77 1.14
C SER A 130 -7.41 -17.09 0.60
N LYS A 131 -7.54 -18.12 1.44
CA LYS A 131 -7.95 -19.49 1.06
C LYS A 131 -9.46 -19.67 0.88
N ASN A 132 -10.28 -18.64 1.10
CA ASN A 132 -11.73 -18.75 1.04
C ASN A 132 -12.36 -17.45 0.54
N SER A 133 -13.10 -17.46 -0.59
CA SER A 133 -13.58 -16.21 -1.20
C SER A 133 -14.52 -15.42 -0.32
N SER A 134 -15.31 -16.12 0.51
CA SER A 134 -16.28 -15.48 1.39
C SER A 134 -15.62 -14.56 2.41
N GLN A 135 -14.30 -14.66 2.59
CA GLN A 135 -13.51 -13.88 3.53
C GLN A 135 -12.60 -12.84 2.85
N LEU A 136 -12.66 -12.72 1.52
CA LEU A 136 -11.75 -11.84 0.78
C LEU A 136 -12.05 -10.35 0.98
N ASP A 137 -13.29 -9.96 1.28
CA ASP A 137 -13.56 -8.57 1.67
C ASP A 137 -12.86 -8.21 2.98
N LEU A 138 -12.78 -9.16 3.90
CA LEU A 138 -12.06 -8.97 5.14
C LEU A 138 -10.53 -8.97 4.93
N LEU A 139 -10.03 -9.78 3.99
CA LEU A 139 -8.63 -9.72 3.57
C LEU A 139 -8.27 -8.34 3.01
N LYS A 140 -9.13 -7.75 2.17
CA LYS A 140 -8.91 -6.39 1.62
C LYS A 140 -8.78 -5.35 2.74
N GLU A 141 -9.71 -5.34 3.69
CA GLU A 141 -9.64 -4.43 4.85
C GLU A 141 -8.35 -4.63 5.68
N LEU A 142 -7.89 -5.88 5.83
CA LEU A 142 -6.65 -6.19 6.52
C LEU A 142 -5.41 -5.67 5.77
N LEU A 143 -5.40 -5.83 4.44
CA LEU A 143 -4.33 -5.34 3.56
C LEU A 143 -4.27 -3.80 3.58
N GLU A 144 -5.41 -3.11 3.56
CA GLU A 144 -5.47 -1.66 3.73
C GLU A 144 -4.94 -1.22 5.10
N LEU A 145 -5.26 -1.94 6.18
CA LEU A 145 -4.68 -1.66 7.50
C LEU A 145 -3.16 -1.84 7.52
N GLN A 146 -2.65 -2.87 6.85
CA GLN A 146 -1.20 -3.08 6.72
C GLN A 146 -0.53 -1.91 5.98
N GLN A 147 -1.17 -1.40 4.93
CA GLN A 147 -0.69 -0.23 4.20
C GLN A 147 -0.53 0.98 5.13
N GLU A 148 -1.55 1.31 5.92
CA GLU A 148 -1.51 2.45 6.84
C GLU A 148 -0.42 2.29 7.91
N MET A 149 -0.20 1.07 8.42
CA MET A 149 0.91 0.81 9.34
C MET A 149 2.27 1.06 8.67
N ILE A 150 2.47 0.60 7.44
CA ILE A 150 3.74 0.80 6.72
C ILE A 150 3.97 2.29 6.40
N ILE A 151 2.93 3.03 6.03
CA ILE A 151 3.00 4.49 5.80
C ILE A 151 3.41 5.22 7.08
N MET A 152 2.85 4.83 8.24
CA MET A 152 3.27 5.37 9.54
C MET A 152 4.76 5.08 9.81
N MET A 153 5.22 3.85 9.53
CA MET A 153 6.64 3.49 9.68
C MET A 153 7.55 4.28 8.71
N LEU A 154 7.13 4.51 7.48
CA LEU A 154 7.86 5.38 6.53
C LEU A 154 7.96 6.82 7.05
N SER A 155 6.85 7.36 7.59
CA SER A 155 6.80 8.70 8.19
C SER A 155 7.67 8.81 9.45
N MET A 156 7.90 7.70 10.16
CA MET A 156 8.85 7.63 11.27
C MET A 156 10.31 7.81 10.82
N LEU A 157 10.66 7.50 9.56
CA LEU A 157 12.01 7.68 9.01
C LEU A 157 12.22 9.07 8.38
N GLU A 158 11.17 9.84 8.17
CA GLU A 158 11.23 11.17 7.56
C GLU A 158 12.15 12.12 8.36
N GLY A 159 13.11 12.75 7.67
CA GLY A 159 14.05 13.71 8.27
C GLY A 159 15.05 13.11 9.27
N ASN A 160 15.18 11.79 9.35
CA ASN A 160 16.08 11.15 10.31
C ASN A 160 17.54 11.16 9.89
N VAL A 161 18.41 10.96 10.89
CA VAL A 161 19.84 10.82 10.69
C VAL A 161 20.25 9.36 10.47
N MET A 162 21.32 9.17 9.71
CA MET A 162 22.01 7.89 9.54
C MET A 162 22.40 7.31 10.90
N ASN A 163 22.24 6.00 11.09
CA ASN A 163 22.50 5.29 12.34
C ASN A 163 21.74 5.85 13.57
N GLY A 164 20.55 6.42 13.35
CA GLY A 164 19.67 6.93 14.40
C GLY A 164 19.02 5.83 15.24
N THR A 165 18.52 6.22 16.42
CA THR A 165 17.80 5.33 17.34
C THR A 165 16.55 4.73 16.70
N ILE A 166 15.81 5.52 15.92
CA ILE A 166 14.57 5.10 15.24
C ILE A 166 14.85 3.98 14.23
N GLY A 167 15.83 4.19 13.34
CA GLY A 167 16.23 3.17 12.36
C GLY A 167 16.69 1.87 13.04
N LYS A 168 17.45 1.99 14.13
CA LYS A 168 17.86 0.82 14.91
C LYS A 168 16.67 0.06 15.52
N GLN A 169 15.74 0.76 16.17
CA GLN A 169 14.55 0.11 16.75
C GLN A 169 13.71 -0.58 15.68
N MET A 170 13.54 0.05 14.52
CA MET A 170 12.82 -0.54 13.40
C MET A 170 13.51 -1.81 12.87
N VAL A 171 14.84 -1.79 12.71
CA VAL A 171 15.61 -3.00 12.36
C VAL A 171 15.42 -4.09 13.43
N ASP A 172 15.52 -3.73 14.71
CA ASP A 172 15.35 -4.69 15.81
C ASP A 172 13.95 -5.35 15.75
N THR A 173 12.88 -4.57 15.56
CA THR A 173 11.49 -5.10 15.42
C THR A 173 11.33 -6.00 14.20
N LEU A 174 11.84 -5.60 13.03
CA LEU A 174 11.75 -6.40 11.80
C LEU A 174 12.52 -7.71 11.92
N VAL A 175 13.71 -7.68 12.53
CA VAL A 175 14.53 -8.88 12.75
C VAL A 175 13.91 -9.81 13.80
N GLU A 176 13.33 -9.28 14.88
CA GLU A 176 12.60 -10.07 15.88
C GLU A 176 11.36 -10.74 15.28
N SER A 177 10.71 -10.08 14.32
CA SER A 177 9.53 -10.58 13.60
C SER A 177 9.86 -11.21 12.24
N ALA A 178 11.11 -11.60 12.00
CA ALA A 178 11.58 -11.99 10.66
C ALA A 178 10.71 -13.05 9.99
N SER A 179 10.33 -14.12 10.71
CA SER A 179 9.48 -15.19 10.17
C SER A 179 8.12 -14.67 9.66
N ASN A 180 7.52 -13.70 10.38
CA ASN A 180 6.23 -13.13 10.01
C ASN A 180 6.38 -12.24 8.77
N VAL A 181 7.46 -11.45 8.72
CA VAL A 181 7.70 -10.60 7.55
C VAL A 181 8.06 -11.44 6.32
N GLU A 182 8.80 -12.54 6.48
CA GLU A 182 9.07 -13.49 5.38
C GLU A 182 7.78 -14.09 4.82
N MET A 183 6.81 -14.46 5.67
CA MET A 183 5.48 -14.91 5.21
C MET A 183 4.75 -13.84 4.41
N ILE A 184 4.77 -12.59 4.89
CA ILE A 184 4.16 -11.44 4.19
C ILE A 184 4.84 -11.19 2.83
N LEU A 185 6.17 -11.21 2.80
CA LEU A 185 6.94 -11.01 1.57
C LEU A 185 6.68 -12.13 0.56
N ARG A 186 6.61 -13.39 1.01
CA ARG A 186 6.25 -14.53 0.15
C ARG A 186 4.83 -14.40 -0.38
N PHE A 187 3.89 -13.94 0.44
CA PHE A 187 2.53 -13.64 0.00
C PHE A 187 2.54 -12.64 -1.17
N PHE A 188 3.19 -11.49 -1.02
CA PHE A 188 3.28 -10.51 -2.11
C PHE A 188 4.02 -11.04 -3.33
N ASP A 189 5.16 -11.69 -3.15
CA ASP A 189 5.96 -12.27 -4.24
C ASP A 189 5.14 -13.21 -5.13
N MET A 190 4.31 -14.09 -4.53
CA MET A 190 3.42 -14.99 -5.28
C MET A 190 2.45 -14.23 -6.20
N PHE A 191 1.82 -13.17 -5.71
CA PHE A 191 0.80 -12.41 -6.45
C PHE A 191 1.39 -11.37 -7.41
N LEU A 192 2.59 -10.86 -7.16
CA LEU A 192 3.31 -9.99 -8.11
C LEU A 192 3.67 -10.76 -9.39
N LYS A 193 4.11 -12.01 -9.23
CA LYS A 193 4.43 -12.94 -10.34
C LYS A 193 3.22 -13.37 -11.18
N LEU A 194 1.98 -13.19 -10.69
CA LEU A 194 0.78 -13.56 -11.45
C LEU A 194 0.62 -12.73 -12.74
N LYS A 195 0.99 -11.44 -12.69
CA LYS A 195 0.93 -10.59 -13.89
C LYS A 195 1.92 -11.08 -14.96
N GLU A 196 3.09 -11.56 -14.55
CA GLU A 196 4.09 -12.15 -15.46
C GLU A 196 3.58 -13.46 -16.06
N LEU A 197 2.98 -14.34 -15.24
CA LEU A 197 2.38 -15.59 -15.70
C LEU A 197 1.28 -15.35 -16.75
N THR A 198 0.31 -14.51 -16.42
CA THR A 198 -0.89 -14.26 -17.24
C THR A 198 -0.60 -13.46 -18.50
N SER A 199 0.49 -12.67 -18.51
CA SER A 199 0.94 -11.93 -19.69
C SER A 199 1.85 -12.74 -20.62
N SER A 200 2.26 -13.96 -20.23
CA SER A 200 3.16 -14.78 -21.04
C SER A 200 2.49 -15.30 -22.32
N SER A 201 3.23 -15.36 -23.43
CA SER A 201 2.69 -15.81 -24.72
C SER A 201 2.14 -17.24 -24.66
N SER A 202 2.82 -18.12 -23.93
CA SER A 202 2.36 -19.50 -23.68
C SER A 202 1.06 -19.58 -22.89
N PHE A 203 0.81 -18.62 -21.99
CA PHE A 203 -0.46 -18.57 -21.24
C PHE A 203 -1.59 -18.06 -22.13
N GLN A 204 -1.30 -17.05 -22.95
CA GLN A 204 -2.26 -16.51 -23.93
C GLN A 204 -2.65 -17.55 -25.01
N GLU A 205 -1.76 -18.47 -25.37
CA GLU A 205 -2.08 -19.58 -26.27
C GLU A 205 -3.16 -20.53 -25.71
N ILE A 206 -3.22 -20.69 -24.38
CA ILE A 206 -4.23 -21.53 -23.70
C ILE A 206 -5.62 -20.87 -23.84
N ASP A 207 -5.71 -19.55 -23.72
CA ASP A 207 -6.93 -18.75 -23.88
C ASP A 207 -7.00 -18.15 -25.31
N SER A 208 -6.99 -19.01 -26.34
CA SER A 208 -6.99 -18.58 -27.76
C SER A 208 -8.20 -17.72 -28.15
N ASN A 209 -9.31 -17.81 -27.40
CA ASN A 209 -10.51 -16.99 -27.59
C ASN A 209 -10.52 -15.71 -26.72
N ASN A 210 -9.46 -15.46 -25.95
CA ASN A 210 -9.28 -14.32 -25.05
C ASN A 210 -10.49 -14.11 -24.12
N SER A 211 -11.07 -15.22 -23.67
CA SER A 211 -12.30 -15.27 -22.88
C SER A 211 -12.11 -14.82 -21.44
N GLY A 212 -10.88 -14.87 -20.91
CA GLY A 212 -10.60 -14.60 -19.50
C GLY A 212 -10.82 -15.80 -18.57
N TRP A 213 -11.22 -16.96 -19.12
CA TRP A 213 -11.55 -18.16 -18.36
C TRP A 213 -10.56 -19.29 -18.64
N ILE A 214 -10.15 -20.00 -17.59
CA ILE A 214 -9.23 -21.13 -17.69
C ILE A 214 -9.66 -22.29 -16.79
N THR A 215 -9.40 -23.53 -17.22
CA THR A 215 -9.66 -24.69 -16.35
C THR A 215 -8.61 -24.77 -15.23
N PRO A 216 -8.97 -25.23 -14.01
CA PRO A 216 -8.01 -25.40 -12.92
C PRO A 216 -6.79 -26.25 -13.28
N LYS A 217 -6.99 -27.28 -14.12
CA LYS A 217 -5.92 -28.17 -14.58
C LYS A 217 -4.94 -27.45 -15.51
N ASP A 218 -5.46 -26.66 -16.45
CA ASP A 218 -4.62 -25.91 -17.37
C ASP A 218 -3.89 -24.77 -16.66
N PHE A 219 -4.55 -24.13 -15.68
CA PHE A 219 -3.93 -23.10 -14.84
C PHE A 219 -2.76 -23.67 -14.02
N GLN A 220 -2.98 -24.80 -13.34
CA GLN A 220 -1.93 -25.51 -12.61
C GLN A 220 -0.77 -25.92 -13.55
N LYS A 221 -1.09 -26.49 -14.71
CA LYS A 221 -0.08 -26.92 -15.69
C LYS A 221 0.72 -25.74 -16.23
N ALA A 222 0.10 -24.58 -16.45
CA ALA A 222 0.79 -23.37 -16.89
C ALA A 222 1.80 -22.90 -15.82
N MET A 223 1.41 -22.91 -14.54
CA MET A 223 2.33 -22.59 -13.44
C MET A 223 3.52 -23.56 -13.36
N GLU A 224 3.25 -24.87 -13.48
CA GLU A 224 4.29 -25.92 -13.46
C GLU A 224 5.26 -25.81 -14.65
N GLN A 225 4.76 -25.42 -15.83
CA GLN A 225 5.57 -25.26 -17.04
C GLN A 225 6.50 -24.05 -16.98
N GLN A 226 6.02 -22.92 -16.45
CA GLN A 226 6.80 -21.69 -16.34
C GLN A 226 7.90 -21.76 -15.27
N LYS A 227 7.77 -22.64 -14.28
CA LYS A 227 8.73 -22.81 -13.17
C LYS A 227 9.00 -21.53 -12.38
N ILE A 228 8.05 -20.60 -12.38
CA ILE A 228 8.08 -19.36 -11.60
C ILE A 228 7.73 -19.63 -10.12
N TYR A 229 6.96 -20.70 -9.87
CA TYR A 229 6.44 -21.09 -8.56
C TYR A 229 6.98 -22.45 -8.12
N ASN A 230 7.11 -22.64 -6.80
CA ASN A 230 7.32 -23.97 -6.21
C ASN A 230 5.99 -24.73 -6.00
N PRO A 231 6.02 -26.06 -5.79
CA PRO A 231 4.79 -26.86 -5.66
C PRO A 231 3.85 -26.40 -4.54
N ASP A 232 4.40 -25.92 -3.42
CA ASP A 232 3.62 -25.42 -2.29
C ASP A 232 2.91 -24.10 -2.63
N GLU A 233 3.58 -23.21 -3.37
CA GLU A 233 2.99 -21.95 -3.87
C GLU A 233 1.89 -22.21 -4.90
N ILE A 234 2.10 -23.19 -5.78
CA ILE A 234 1.06 -23.61 -6.74
C ILE A 234 -0.16 -24.12 -5.97
N ALA A 235 0.04 -25.01 -5.00
CA ALA A 235 -1.06 -25.52 -4.17
C ALA A 235 -1.79 -24.38 -3.42
N PHE A 236 -1.06 -23.40 -2.90
CA PHE A 236 -1.63 -22.23 -2.24
C PHE A 236 -2.44 -21.35 -3.20
N LEU A 237 -1.90 -20.99 -4.37
CA LEU A 237 -2.60 -20.21 -5.38
C LEU A 237 -3.86 -20.91 -5.88
N MET A 238 -3.78 -22.23 -6.11
CA MET A 238 -4.94 -23.05 -6.47
C MET A 238 -5.99 -23.07 -5.36
N SER A 239 -5.59 -23.02 -4.08
CA SER A 239 -6.54 -22.93 -2.96
C SER A 239 -7.20 -21.54 -2.81
N CYS A 240 -6.60 -20.51 -3.39
CA CYS A 240 -7.19 -19.16 -3.43
C CYS A 240 -8.15 -18.98 -4.62
N CYS A 241 -8.08 -19.87 -5.62
CA CYS A 241 -8.94 -19.82 -6.80
C CYS A 241 -10.30 -20.44 -6.50
N GLU A 242 -11.35 -19.82 -7.01
CA GLU A 242 -12.69 -20.41 -6.96
C GLU A 242 -13.22 -20.66 -8.37
N PRO A 243 -13.47 -21.94 -8.72
CA PRO A 243 -14.13 -22.25 -9.97
C PRO A 243 -15.58 -21.75 -9.95
N ASN A 244 -16.05 -21.26 -11.10
CA ASN A 244 -17.45 -20.95 -11.32
C ASN A 244 -18.31 -22.23 -11.44
N ILE A 245 -19.60 -22.07 -11.76
CA ILE A 245 -20.54 -23.19 -11.92
C ILE A 245 -20.09 -24.18 -13.03
N ASP A 246 -19.31 -23.71 -14.00
CA ASP A 246 -18.78 -24.48 -15.13
C ASP A 246 -17.35 -25.02 -14.88
N ASP A 247 -16.87 -25.01 -13.63
CA ASP A 247 -15.52 -25.41 -13.23
C ASP A 247 -14.38 -24.58 -13.89
N LEU A 248 -14.64 -23.31 -14.21
CA LEU A 248 -13.67 -22.38 -14.80
C LEU A 248 -13.27 -21.27 -13.82
N ILE A 249 -12.00 -20.86 -13.90
CA ILE A 249 -11.42 -19.77 -13.11
C ILE A 249 -11.35 -18.51 -13.98
N ASP A 250 -11.85 -17.39 -13.48
CA ASP A 250 -11.58 -16.07 -14.07
C ASP A 250 -10.18 -15.63 -13.65
N TYR A 251 -9.19 -15.86 -14.51
CA TYR A 251 -7.80 -15.53 -14.19
C TYR A 251 -7.55 -14.02 -14.17
N ARG A 252 -8.39 -13.22 -14.85
CA ARG A 252 -8.25 -11.76 -14.91
C ARG A 252 -8.74 -11.13 -13.61
N GLU A 253 -9.94 -11.48 -13.17
CA GLU A 253 -10.47 -11.04 -11.88
C GLU A 253 -9.57 -11.51 -10.74
N PHE A 254 -9.13 -12.77 -10.77
CA PHE A 254 -8.19 -13.30 -9.79
C PHE A 254 -6.88 -12.50 -9.76
N THR A 255 -6.30 -12.20 -10.94
CA THR A 255 -5.06 -11.42 -11.02
C THR A 255 -5.28 -10.01 -10.50
N GLU A 256 -6.26 -9.25 -10.99
CA GLU A 256 -6.52 -7.88 -10.54
C GLU A 256 -6.78 -7.79 -9.04
N ARG A 257 -7.55 -8.75 -8.50
CA ARG A 257 -7.97 -8.79 -7.11
C ARG A 257 -6.82 -8.93 -6.12
N PHE A 258 -5.83 -9.77 -6.43
CA PHE A 258 -4.68 -9.99 -5.54
C PHE A 258 -3.44 -9.21 -5.94
N HIS A 259 -3.23 -8.98 -7.24
CA HIS A 259 -2.08 -8.23 -7.74
C HIS A 259 -2.10 -6.77 -7.30
N ASN A 260 -3.24 -6.06 -7.42
CA ASN A 260 -3.27 -4.62 -7.13
C ASN A 260 -2.94 -4.33 -5.65
N PRO A 261 -3.58 -4.97 -4.65
CA PRO A 261 -3.20 -4.78 -3.25
C PRO A 261 -1.75 -5.21 -2.96
N ALA A 262 -1.29 -6.32 -3.57
CA ALA A 262 0.08 -6.78 -3.41
C ALA A 262 1.10 -5.80 -4.02
N LYS A 263 0.75 -5.13 -5.12
CA LYS A 263 1.56 -4.11 -5.77
C LYS A 263 1.69 -2.88 -4.89
N ASP A 264 0.58 -2.33 -4.42
CA ASP A 264 0.56 -1.08 -3.66
C ASP A 264 1.27 -1.24 -2.30
N ILE A 265 1.00 -2.34 -1.59
CA ILE A 265 1.62 -2.61 -0.30
C ILE A 265 3.07 -3.07 -0.49
N GLY A 266 3.33 -3.96 -1.46
CA GLY A 266 4.66 -4.43 -1.79
C GLY A 266 5.61 -3.29 -2.14
N PHE A 267 5.13 -2.27 -2.87
CA PHE A 267 5.91 -1.07 -3.17
C PHE A 267 6.29 -0.32 -1.88
N ASN A 268 5.33 -0.07 -0.98
CA ASN A 268 5.61 0.60 0.29
C ASN A 268 6.58 -0.19 1.18
N VAL A 269 6.48 -1.53 1.19
CA VAL A 269 7.46 -2.40 1.87
C VAL A 269 8.84 -2.25 1.22
N ALA A 270 8.93 -2.27 -0.11
CA ALA A 270 10.19 -2.11 -0.82
C ALA A 270 10.86 -0.75 -0.54
N VAL A 271 10.06 0.32 -0.50
CA VAL A 271 10.52 1.66 -0.09
C VAL A 271 11.02 1.63 1.35
N LEU A 272 10.27 1.03 2.28
CA LEU A 272 10.64 0.97 3.69
C LEU A 272 11.98 0.26 3.88
N LEU A 273 12.15 -0.90 3.25
CA LEU A 273 13.37 -1.71 3.32
C LEU A 273 14.56 -1.01 2.67
N THR A 274 14.36 -0.39 1.50
CA THR A 274 15.39 0.40 0.82
C THR A 274 15.83 1.58 1.67
N ASN A 275 14.87 2.36 2.18
CA ASN A 275 15.12 3.53 3.02
C ASN A 275 15.86 3.12 4.30
N LEU A 276 15.43 2.04 4.95
CA LEU A 276 16.10 1.50 6.14
C LEU A 276 17.52 1.01 5.85
N SER A 277 17.75 0.36 4.69
CA SER A 277 19.08 -0.07 4.25
C SER A 277 20.04 1.11 4.10
N GLU A 278 19.54 2.24 3.61
CA GLU A 278 20.32 3.46 3.49
C GLU A 278 20.57 4.10 4.85
N HIS A 279 19.60 4.12 5.78
CA HIS A 279 19.78 4.64 7.13
C HIS A 279 20.71 3.80 8.02
N MET A 280 20.75 2.48 7.81
CA MET A 280 21.48 1.51 8.64
C MET A 280 22.44 0.64 7.81
N PRO A 281 23.41 1.24 7.07
CA PRO A 281 24.20 0.54 6.05
C PRO A 281 25.23 -0.44 6.63
N ASN A 282 25.45 -0.45 7.94
CA ASN A 282 26.45 -1.29 8.59
C ASN A 282 25.83 -2.41 9.45
N ASP A 283 24.50 -2.59 9.46
CA ASP A 283 23.86 -3.67 10.23
C ASP A 283 23.81 -4.98 9.42
N PRO A 284 24.59 -6.02 9.77
CA PRO A 284 24.62 -7.28 9.02
C PRO A 284 23.31 -8.07 9.13
N ARG A 285 22.49 -7.85 10.16
CA ARG A 285 21.19 -8.52 10.31
C ARG A 285 20.22 -7.99 9.25
N LEU A 286 20.23 -6.68 9.03
CA LEU A 286 19.45 -6.05 7.97
C LEU A 286 19.87 -6.54 6.58
N HIS A 287 21.17 -6.68 6.32
CA HIS A 287 21.65 -7.20 5.03
C HIS A 287 21.10 -8.60 4.73
N ARG A 288 21.21 -9.52 5.70
CA ARG A 288 20.64 -10.88 5.56
C ARG A 288 19.14 -10.86 5.35
N PHE A 289 18.44 -9.94 6.01
CA PHE A 289 17.01 -9.77 5.86
C PHE A 289 16.62 -9.26 4.46
N LEU A 290 17.38 -8.32 3.90
CA LEU A 290 17.19 -7.81 2.54
C LEU A 290 17.45 -8.88 1.47
N GLU A 291 18.33 -9.84 1.73
CA GLU A 291 18.53 -11.00 0.83
C GLU A 291 17.23 -11.81 0.68
N THR A 292 16.49 -12.04 1.77
CA THR A 292 15.18 -12.72 1.73
C THR A 292 14.12 -11.90 0.98
N ALA A 293 14.19 -10.56 1.06
CA ALA A 293 13.29 -9.65 0.35
C ALA A 293 13.70 -9.36 -1.11
N SER A 294 14.79 -9.94 -1.60
CA SER A 294 15.41 -9.59 -2.89
C SER A 294 14.46 -9.70 -4.08
N SER A 295 13.59 -10.72 -4.13
CA SER A 295 12.61 -10.88 -5.22
C SER A 295 11.67 -9.68 -5.33
N VAL A 296 11.11 -9.24 -4.20
CA VAL A 296 10.21 -8.08 -4.12
C VAL A 296 10.97 -6.78 -4.42
N LEU A 297 12.17 -6.62 -3.87
CA LEU A 297 13.00 -5.43 -4.12
C LEU A 297 13.37 -5.29 -5.61
N ASN A 298 13.77 -6.38 -6.26
CA ASN A 298 14.12 -6.40 -7.67
C ASN A 298 12.89 -6.12 -8.56
N TYR A 299 11.71 -6.61 -8.17
CA TYR A 299 10.48 -6.32 -8.88
C TYR A 299 10.16 -4.82 -8.89
N PHE A 300 10.34 -4.13 -7.76
CA PHE A 300 10.01 -2.71 -7.63
C PHE A 300 11.15 -1.75 -7.99
N GLU A 301 12.37 -2.24 -8.20
CA GLU A 301 13.53 -1.40 -8.56
C GLU A 301 13.25 -0.45 -9.75
N PRO A 302 12.64 -0.88 -10.87
CA PRO A 302 12.35 0.01 -12.01
C PRO A 302 11.30 1.07 -11.70
N PHE A 303 10.42 0.81 -10.73
CA PHE A 303 9.30 1.69 -10.35
C PHE A 303 9.67 2.61 -9.18
N LEU A 304 10.85 2.45 -8.58
CA LEU A 304 11.28 3.22 -7.41
C LEU A 304 12.07 4.46 -7.83
N GLY A 305 11.41 5.62 -7.80
CA GLY A 305 12.04 6.92 -7.96
C GLY A 305 12.80 7.35 -6.71
N ARG A 306 13.97 7.98 -6.90
CA ARG A 306 14.80 8.55 -5.84
C ARG A 306 15.27 9.94 -6.24
N ILE A 307 15.04 10.93 -5.38
CA ILE A 307 15.59 12.29 -5.54
C ILE A 307 16.22 12.76 -4.24
N GLU A 308 17.22 13.64 -4.37
CA GLU A 308 17.87 14.30 -3.24
C GLU A 308 17.48 15.78 -3.26
N ILE A 309 16.92 16.26 -2.15
CA ILE A 309 16.50 17.65 -1.97
C ILE A 309 17.14 18.24 -0.71
N MET A 310 17.27 19.56 -0.67
CA MET A 310 17.68 20.25 0.55
C MET A 310 16.44 20.51 1.41
N GLY A 311 16.33 19.77 2.52
CA GLY A 311 15.22 19.92 3.46
C GLY A 311 15.30 21.22 4.28
N GLY A 312 14.24 21.50 5.04
CA GLY A 312 14.13 22.71 5.88
C GLY A 312 15.23 22.84 6.93
N SER A 313 15.87 21.73 7.29
CA SER A 313 17.01 21.65 8.21
C SER A 313 18.37 22.01 7.57
N LYS A 314 18.38 22.41 6.29
CA LYS A 314 19.59 22.60 5.46
C LYS A 314 20.45 21.35 5.33
N ARG A 315 19.83 20.18 5.44
CA ARG A 315 20.46 18.88 5.18
C ARG A 315 19.90 18.30 3.90
N ILE A 316 20.68 17.46 3.26
CA ILE A 316 20.21 16.70 2.09
C ILE A 316 19.31 15.58 2.63
N GLU A 317 18.12 15.51 2.08
CA GLU A 317 17.09 14.52 2.39
C GLU A 317 16.77 13.77 1.09
N ARG A 318 16.48 12.47 1.21
CA ARG A 318 16.06 11.63 0.08
C ARG A 318 14.56 11.46 0.11
N VAL A 319 13.94 11.60 -1.06
CA VAL A 319 12.52 11.34 -1.26
C VAL A 319 12.39 10.17 -2.23
N TYR A 320 11.58 9.20 -1.80
CA TYR A 320 11.22 8.03 -2.58
C TYR A 320 9.78 8.20 -3.07
N PHE A 321 9.52 7.81 -4.32
CA PHE A 321 8.17 7.88 -4.90
C PHE A 321 7.98 6.80 -5.97
N GLU A 322 6.73 6.45 -6.21
CA GLU A 322 6.38 5.50 -7.27
C GLU A 322 6.43 6.17 -8.65
N ILE A 323 7.13 5.53 -9.58
CA ILE A 323 7.10 5.86 -11.00
C ILE A 323 6.12 4.90 -11.67
N LYS A 324 5.06 5.44 -12.26
CA LYS A 324 4.05 4.63 -12.95
C LYS A 324 4.64 3.96 -14.19
N GLU A 325 4.27 2.70 -14.41
CA GLU A 325 4.65 1.90 -15.60
C GLU A 325 4.34 2.65 -16.90
N SER A 326 3.15 3.24 -17.01
CA SER A 326 2.76 4.04 -18.18
C SER A 326 3.65 5.26 -18.42
N THR A 327 4.18 5.89 -17.36
CA THR A 327 5.11 7.01 -17.49
C THR A 327 6.47 6.55 -18.00
N ILE A 328 6.96 5.39 -17.54
CA ILE A 328 8.21 4.79 -18.01
C ILE A 328 8.10 4.48 -19.51
N ASP A 329 7.01 3.84 -19.93
CA ASP A 329 6.79 3.48 -21.33
C ASP A 329 6.76 4.71 -22.25
N GLN A 330 6.10 5.80 -21.82
CA GLN A 330 6.07 7.05 -22.58
C GLN A 330 7.45 7.72 -22.63
N TRP A 331 8.20 7.71 -21.53
CA TRP A 331 9.55 8.26 -21.45
C TRP A 331 10.54 7.52 -22.37
N GLU A 332 10.33 6.23 -22.59
CA GLU A 332 11.18 5.40 -23.43
C GLU A 332 10.91 5.53 -24.94
N LYS A 333 9.84 6.25 -25.34
CA LYS A 333 9.52 6.48 -26.75
C LYS A 333 10.63 7.26 -27.49
N PRO A 334 10.91 6.95 -28.77
CA PRO A 334 11.98 7.59 -29.54
C PRO A 334 11.91 9.12 -29.57
N GLN A 335 10.70 9.66 -29.71
CA GLN A 335 10.43 11.10 -29.76
C GLN A 335 10.93 11.83 -28.50
N ILE A 336 10.54 11.36 -27.31
CA ILE A 336 10.95 11.94 -26.03
C ILE A 336 12.46 11.80 -25.82
N LYS A 337 13.04 10.65 -26.19
CA LYS A 337 14.50 10.43 -26.10
C LYS A 337 15.29 11.38 -26.99
N GLU A 338 14.78 11.71 -28.17
CA GLU A 338 15.40 12.66 -29.09
C GLU A 338 15.25 14.10 -28.58
N SER A 339 14.06 14.49 -28.11
CA SER A 339 13.80 15.78 -27.45
C SER A 339 14.76 16.02 -26.26
N LYS A 340 14.91 15.01 -25.39
CA LYS A 340 15.88 15.02 -24.29
C LYS A 340 17.31 15.21 -24.77
N ARG A 341 17.73 14.52 -25.84
CA ARG A 341 19.09 14.64 -26.39
C ARG A 341 19.33 16.03 -26.96
N ALA A 342 18.36 16.60 -27.67
CA ALA A 342 18.41 17.94 -28.21
C ALA A 342 18.51 19.00 -27.08
N PHE A 343 17.70 18.84 -26.03
CA PHE A 343 17.76 19.70 -24.85
C PHE A 343 19.16 19.71 -24.21
N PHE A 344 19.73 18.53 -23.92
CA PHE A 344 21.07 18.46 -23.33
C PHE A 344 22.15 19.10 -24.21
N TYR A 345 22.05 18.96 -25.54
CA TYR A 345 22.97 19.61 -26.46
C TYR A 345 22.86 21.14 -26.40
N SER A 346 21.64 21.68 -26.36
CA SER A 346 21.40 23.12 -26.26
C SER A 346 21.94 23.72 -24.96
N ILE A 347 21.70 23.08 -23.82
CA ILE A 347 22.15 23.55 -22.50
C ILE A 347 23.67 23.58 -22.38
N VAL A 348 24.36 22.58 -22.92
CA VAL A 348 25.82 22.50 -22.88
C VAL A 348 26.48 23.53 -23.80
N THR A 349 25.84 23.84 -24.93
CA THR A 349 26.40 24.72 -25.97
C THR A 349 26.13 26.20 -25.70
N GLU A 350 24.95 26.53 -25.17
CA GLU A 350 24.43 27.90 -25.11
C GLU A 350 24.07 28.38 -23.69
N GLY A 351 24.01 27.48 -22.69
CA GLY A 351 23.49 27.79 -21.36
C GLY A 351 24.50 28.41 -20.38
N GLY A 352 24.21 29.62 -19.90
CA GLY A 352 24.90 30.23 -18.75
C GLY A 352 24.50 29.58 -17.42
N ASP A 353 25.42 29.51 -16.45
CA ASP A 353 25.23 28.74 -15.20
C ASP A 353 23.99 29.11 -14.36
N LYS A 354 23.50 30.35 -14.47
CA LYS A 354 22.34 30.83 -13.68
C LYS A 354 20.98 30.39 -14.22
N GLU A 355 20.86 30.05 -15.50
CA GLU A 355 19.58 29.76 -16.16
C GLU A 355 19.35 28.25 -16.39
N LYS A 356 20.36 27.42 -16.11
CA LYS A 356 20.31 25.96 -16.36
C LYS A 356 19.18 25.25 -15.63
N LEU A 357 18.92 25.62 -14.37
CA LEU A 357 17.85 25.00 -13.58
C LEU A 357 16.46 25.44 -14.07
N GLU A 358 16.30 26.71 -14.43
CA GLU A 358 15.03 27.23 -14.96
C GLU A 358 14.70 26.61 -16.31
N ALA A 359 15.68 26.54 -17.22
CA ALA A 359 15.52 25.87 -18.51
C ALA A 359 15.23 24.36 -18.36
N PHE A 360 15.83 23.69 -17.36
CA PHE A 360 15.53 22.29 -17.05
C PHE A 360 14.09 22.09 -16.57
N VAL A 361 13.59 22.96 -15.69
CA VAL A 361 12.19 22.91 -15.23
C VAL A 361 11.23 23.13 -16.39
N ASN A 362 11.50 24.12 -17.26
CA ASN A 362 10.68 24.37 -18.45
C ASN A 362 10.64 23.16 -19.38
N PHE A 363 11.78 22.51 -19.63
CA PHE A 363 11.82 21.26 -20.39
C PHE A 363 10.98 20.14 -19.74
N CYS A 364 11.02 20.01 -18.41
CA CYS A 364 10.19 19.03 -17.72
C CYS A 364 8.69 19.32 -17.88
N GLU A 365 8.26 20.58 -17.82
CA GLU A 365 6.86 20.98 -18.06
C GLU A 365 6.43 20.67 -19.51
N ASP A 366 7.26 21.01 -20.48
CA ASP A 366 7.02 20.73 -21.91
C ASP A 366 6.94 19.22 -22.18
N ALA A 367 7.85 18.43 -21.59
CA ALA A 367 7.86 16.97 -21.74
C ALA A 367 6.59 16.32 -21.13
N ILE A 368 6.10 16.82 -20.00
CA ILE A 368 4.83 16.34 -19.42
C ILE A 368 3.68 16.60 -20.39
N PHE A 369 3.62 17.79 -20.98
CA PHE A 369 2.58 18.14 -21.96
C PHE A 369 2.67 17.24 -23.21
N GLU A 370 3.87 17.04 -23.75
CA GLU A 370 4.12 16.17 -24.90
C GLU A 370 3.67 14.72 -24.64
N MET A 371 3.97 14.19 -23.45
CA MET A 371 3.55 12.86 -23.03
C MET A 371 2.03 12.71 -22.89
N GLN A 372 1.37 13.70 -22.30
CA GLN A 372 -0.09 13.70 -22.16
C GLN A 372 -0.80 13.80 -23.52
N HIS A 373 -0.23 14.58 -24.44
CA HIS A 373 -0.76 14.69 -25.79
C HIS A 373 -0.58 13.38 -26.58
N ALA A 374 0.61 12.77 -26.52
CA ALA A 374 0.91 11.51 -27.19
C ALA A 374 0.05 10.34 -26.70
N SER A 375 -0.27 10.29 -25.40
CA SER A 375 -1.17 9.28 -24.84
C SER A 375 -2.62 9.48 -25.28
N SER A 376 -3.08 10.74 -25.39
CA SER A 376 -4.45 11.06 -25.83
C SER A 376 -4.69 10.63 -27.28
N ILE A 377 -3.74 10.89 -28.17
CA ILE A 377 -3.82 10.47 -29.59
C ILE A 377 -3.82 8.94 -29.70
N SER A 378 -2.96 8.26 -28.94
CA SER A 378 -2.87 6.80 -28.99
C SER A 378 -4.13 6.08 -28.48
N ASN A 379 -4.90 6.70 -27.60
CA ASN A 379 -6.14 6.13 -27.06
C ASN A 379 -7.34 6.31 -28.01
N GLU A 380 -7.26 7.23 -28.98
CA GLU A 380 -8.29 7.38 -30.03
C GLU A 380 -8.18 6.27 -31.10
N ASP A 381 -7.02 5.62 -31.22
CA ASP A 381 -6.76 4.54 -32.18
C ASP A 381 -6.99 3.12 -31.61
N THR A 382 -7.29 2.99 -30.31
CA THR A 382 -7.66 1.71 -29.69
C THR A 382 -9.17 1.51 -29.73
N GLU A 383 -9.64 0.59 -30.60
CA GLU A 383 -10.99 0.02 -30.52
C GLU A 383 -11.32 -0.42 -29.08
N GLU A 384 -12.58 -0.26 -28.69
CA GLU A 384 -13.12 -0.54 -27.36
C GLU A 384 -12.52 -1.82 -26.74
N PRO A 385 -12.10 -1.78 -25.45
CA PRO A 385 -11.77 -3.02 -24.75
C PRO A 385 -13.00 -3.95 -24.78
N PRO A 386 -12.87 -5.23 -25.16
CA PRO A 386 -14.00 -6.14 -25.19
C PRO A 386 -14.60 -6.25 -23.79
N ALA A 387 -15.93 -6.22 -23.74
CA ALA A 387 -16.75 -6.09 -22.55
C ALA A 387 -16.16 -6.83 -21.33
N LYS A 388 -15.97 -6.09 -20.22
CA LYS A 388 -15.89 -6.71 -18.90
C LYS A 388 -17.10 -7.63 -18.76
N ALA A 389 -16.88 -8.90 -18.40
CA ALA A 389 -17.99 -9.77 -18.04
C ALA A 389 -18.82 -9.07 -16.97
N GLU A 390 -20.15 -9.15 -17.09
CA GLU A 390 -21.06 -8.45 -16.19
C GLU A 390 -20.69 -8.73 -14.72
N PRO A 391 -20.68 -7.71 -13.85
CA PRO A 391 -20.41 -7.92 -12.44
C PRO A 391 -21.46 -8.90 -11.90
N TYR A 392 -21.00 -10.06 -11.42
CA TYR A 392 -21.85 -11.07 -10.84
C TYR A 392 -22.53 -10.50 -9.59
N THR A 393 -23.83 -10.20 -9.68
CA THR A 393 -24.63 -9.82 -8.51
C THR A 393 -24.89 -11.05 -7.66
N PHE A 394 -24.32 -11.07 -6.46
CA PHE A 394 -24.55 -12.08 -5.45
C PHE A 394 -26.06 -12.19 -5.13
N LEU A 395 -26.67 -13.35 -5.41
CA LEU A 395 -28.01 -13.72 -4.97
C LEU A 395 -27.99 -13.93 -3.44
N GLY A 396 -28.06 -12.80 -2.72
CA GLY A 396 -27.99 -12.70 -1.26
C GLY A 396 -27.51 -11.34 -0.74
N ALA A 397 -27.10 -10.42 -1.61
CA ALA A 397 -26.51 -9.12 -1.20
C ALA A 397 -27.56 -8.00 -1.02
N GLU A 398 -28.82 -8.23 -1.42
CA GLU A 398 -29.85 -7.18 -1.38
C GLU A 398 -30.48 -6.96 0.00
N GLU A 399 -30.32 -7.89 0.97
CA GLU A 399 -31.02 -7.77 2.27
C GLU A 399 -30.16 -7.27 3.45
N SER A 400 -28.88 -6.91 3.26
CA SER A 400 -28.03 -6.54 4.40
C SER A 400 -27.01 -5.42 4.17
N ARG A 401 -27.23 -4.51 3.22
CA ARG A 401 -26.51 -3.22 3.22
C ARG A 401 -27.23 -2.22 4.12
N PRO A 402 -26.65 -1.80 5.27
CA PRO A 402 -27.08 -0.56 5.89
C PRO A 402 -26.76 0.60 4.94
N PRO A 403 -27.65 1.61 4.80
CA PRO A 403 -27.45 2.69 3.85
C PRO A 403 -26.18 3.47 4.18
N GLY A 404 -25.41 3.77 3.14
CA GLY A 404 -24.14 4.49 3.27
C GLY A 404 -24.39 5.96 3.66
N PRO A 405 -23.49 6.61 4.42
CA PRO A 405 -23.66 7.99 4.92
C PRO A 405 -23.83 9.06 3.83
N MET A 406 -23.59 8.69 2.56
CA MET A 406 -23.67 9.58 1.39
C MET A 406 -24.88 9.30 0.48
N GLU A 407 -25.70 8.29 0.75
CA GLU A 407 -26.91 7.99 -0.04
C GLU A 407 -28.00 9.06 0.00
N PRO A 408 -28.33 9.69 1.16
CA PRO A 408 -29.31 10.78 1.17
C PRO A 408 -28.83 12.02 0.39
N LEU A 409 -27.51 12.25 0.31
CA LEU A 409 -26.93 13.33 -0.50
C LEU A 409 -27.01 13.03 -2.01
N LYS A 410 -26.83 11.77 -2.41
CA LYS A 410 -26.97 11.34 -3.82
C LYS A 410 -28.43 11.40 -4.29
N GLN A 411 -29.39 11.01 -3.44
CA GLN A 411 -30.83 11.15 -3.76
C GLN A 411 -31.27 12.61 -3.84
N GLY A 412 -30.76 13.47 -2.96
CA GLY A 412 -31.01 14.92 -3.01
C GLY A 412 -30.46 15.58 -4.28
N PHE A 413 -29.27 15.17 -4.75
CA PHE A 413 -28.68 15.67 -6.00
C PHE A 413 -29.45 15.24 -7.25
N TRP A 414 -30.04 14.04 -7.23
CA TRP A 414 -30.85 13.53 -8.34
C TRP A 414 -32.19 14.28 -8.47
N LEU A 415 -32.86 14.53 -7.35
CA LEU A 415 -34.11 15.30 -7.32
C LEU A 415 -33.92 16.78 -7.72
N LEU A 416 -32.77 17.37 -7.40
CA LEU A 416 -32.41 18.73 -7.84
C LEU A 416 -32.09 18.81 -9.33
N ARG A 417 -31.53 17.75 -9.92
CA ARG A 417 -31.22 17.69 -11.36
C ARG A 417 -32.50 17.63 -12.21
N ASP A 418 -33.51 16.89 -11.76
CA ASP A 418 -34.80 16.79 -12.46
C ASP A 418 -35.66 18.06 -12.30
N ALA A 419 -35.49 18.81 -11.20
CA ALA A 419 -36.20 20.08 -10.99
C ALA A 419 -35.65 21.26 -11.81
N ILE A 420 -34.39 21.17 -12.29
CA ILE A 420 -33.73 22.21 -13.09
C ILE A 420 -33.80 21.89 -14.60
N GLY A 421 -34.30 20.70 -14.96
CA GLY A 421 -34.47 20.23 -16.34
C GLY A 421 -35.88 20.34 -16.92
N ALA A 422 -36.82 21.03 -16.27
CA ALA A 422 -38.19 21.25 -16.75
C ALA A 422 -38.54 22.74 -16.88
#